data_AF-A0A6J4TNH9-F1
#
_entry.id   AF-A0A6J4TNH9-F1
#
_cell.length_a   1.000
_cell.length_b   1.000
_cell.length_c   1.000
_cell.angle_alpha   90.00
_cell.angle_beta   90.00
_cell.angle_gamma   90.00
#
_symmetry.space_group_name_H-M   'P 1'
#
loop_
_entity.id
_entity.type
_entity.pdbx_description
1 polymer ?
#
loop_
_entity_poly.entity_id
_entity_poly.type
_entity_poly.pdbx_seq_one_letter_code
_entity_poly.pdbx_strand_id
1 'polypeptide(L)'
;MYGNNPRSTAQIGGHPLHPMLIPIPITSFLFAFGTDLAHAATGDRRWGEATKWLLGAGLVGALGAAATGMTDYLGDERVKKLPSANQHMIANLALVGVQTANLGLRLTNRQEEVPAGGPWLSGLAAAIVGYSGWLGGELTYRHRVAVQETRDEYSGYDDGHAEGGLGVPRGEVLKEKMAE
;
A
#
# COMPACT_ATOMS: atom_id res chain seq x y z
N MET A 1 3.26 14.83 23.74
CA MET A 1 4.35 14.24 22.96
C MET A 1 3.77 13.74 21.65
N TYR A 2 3.69 14.58 20.62
CA TYR A 2 3.37 14.09 19.27
C TYR A 2 4.61 13.34 18.78
N GLY A 3 4.58 12.00 18.90
CA GLY A 3 5.69 11.17 18.42
C GLY A 3 5.68 11.14 16.90
N ASN A 4 6.81 11.49 16.27
CA ASN A 4 6.99 11.47 14.82
C ASN A 4 6.40 10.20 14.17
N ASN A 5 5.83 10.32 12.98
CA ASN A 5 5.30 9.19 12.21
C ASN A 5 6.35 8.05 12.03
N PRO A 6 5.93 6.77 11.99
CA PRO A 6 6.79 5.66 11.58
C PRO A 6 7.34 5.88 10.17
N ARG A 7 8.67 5.87 10.03
CA ARG A 7 9.35 6.13 8.75
C ARG A 7 9.75 4.83 8.07
N SER A 8 9.74 4.84 6.74
CA SER A 8 10.29 3.75 5.94
C SER A 8 11.81 3.69 6.11
N THR A 9 12.33 2.51 6.42
CA THR A 9 13.75 2.21 6.51
C THR A 9 14.33 1.96 5.11
N ALA A 10 13.56 1.31 4.24
CA ALA A 10 13.91 1.03 2.85
C ALA A 10 13.43 2.17 1.93
N GLN A 11 14.29 3.17 1.73
CA GLN A 11 13.99 4.35 0.90
C GLN A 11 15.17 4.77 0.01
N ILE A 12 14.87 5.34 -1.16
CA ILE A 12 15.86 5.95 -2.08
C ILE A 12 15.43 7.40 -2.34
N GLY A 13 16.33 8.36 -2.12
CA GLY A 13 16.02 9.78 -2.29
C GLY A 13 14.87 10.27 -1.40
N GLY A 14 14.66 9.63 -0.25
CA GLY A 14 13.53 9.90 0.64
C GLY A 14 12.22 9.22 0.21
N HIS A 15 12.16 8.52 -0.92
CA HIS A 15 10.95 7.83 -1.33
C HIS A 15 10.91 6.39 -0.81
N PRO A 16 9.79 5.96 -0.17
CA PRO A 16 9.67 4.61 0.37
C PRO A 16 9.57 3.59 -0.77
N LEU A 17 10.42 2.56 -0.74
CA LEU A 17 10.51 1.58 -1.82
C LEU A 17 9.31 0.63 -1.84
N HIS A 18 8.77 0.29 -0.68
CA HIS A 18 7.64 -0.65 -0.61
C HIS A 18 6.41 -0.13 -1.40
N PRO A 19 5.89 1.10 -1.17
CA PRO A 19 4.82 1.68 -1.99
C PRO A 19 5.13 1.84 -3.47
N MET A 20 6.41 1.95 -3.85
CA MET A 20 6.83 2.00 -5.26
C MET A 20 6.74 0.64 -5.95
N LEU A 21 6.95 -0.46 -5.20
CA LEU A 21 6.99 -1.81 -5.75
C LEU A 21 5.62 -2.51 -5.72
N ILE A 22 4.74 -2.21 -4.76
CA ILE A 22 3.43 -2.85 -4.65
C ILE A 22 2.53 -2.76 -5.89
N PRO A 23 2.59 -1.74 -6.79
CA PRO A 23 1.74 -1.73 -7.98
C PRO A 23 1.98 -2.96 -8.88
N ILE A 24 3.22 -3.43 -8.98
CA ILE A 24 3.62 -4.56 -9.84
C ILE A 24 2.83 -5.85 -9.50
N PRO A 25 2.90 -6.38 -8.25
CA PRO A 25 2.13 -7.57 -7.89
C PRO A 25 0.61 -7.32 -7.94
N ILE A 26 0.13 -6.15 -7.50
CA ILE A 26 -1.31 -5.84 -7.49
C ILE A 26 -1.89 -5.94 -8.90
N THR A 27 -1.33 -5.21 -9.87
CA THR A 27 -1.86 -5.22 -11.24
C THR A 27 -1.67 -6.58 -11.89
N SER A 28 -0.53 -7.23 -11.67
CA SER A 28 -0.26 -8.54 -12.28
C SER A 28 -1.25 -9.60 -11.82
N PHE A 29 -1.55 -9.68 -10.52
CA PHE A 29 -2.47 -10.69 -10.00
C PHE A 29 -3.93 -10.40 -10.34
N LEU A 30 -4.35 -9.13 -10.37
CA LEU A 30 -5.69 -8.76 -10.81
C LEU A 30 -5.87 -9.02 -12.32
N PHE A 31 -4.88 -8.71 -13.15
CA PHE A 31 -4.94 -9.06 -14.56
C PHE A 31 -4.88 -10.56 -14.81
N ALA A 32 -4.11 -11.32 -14.02
CA ALA A 32 -4.10 -12.79 -14.10
C ALA A 32 -5.50 -13.39 -13.87
N PHE A 33 -6.26 -12.83 -12.91
CA PHE A 33 -7.66 -13.21 -12.73
C PHE A 33 -8.53 -12.78 -13.92
N GLY A 34 -8.34 -11.56 -14.44
CA GLY A 34 -9.04 -11.08 -15.64
C GLY A 34 -8.81 -11.96 -16.87
N THR A 35 -7.57 -12.41 -17.11
CA THR A 35 -7.25 -13.31 -18.22
C THR A 35 -7.84 -14.69 -18.03
N ASP A 36 -7.92 -15.21 -16.80
CA ASP A 36 -8.63 -16.46 -16.54
C ASP A 36 -10.13 -16.36 -16.81
N LEU A 37 -10.77 -15.23 -16.47
CA LEU A 37 -12.17 -14.98 -16.83
C LEU A 37 -12.35 -14.86 -18.35
N ALA A 38 -11.42 -14.20 -19.05
CA ALA A 38 -11.43 -14.12 -20.50
C ALA A 38 -11.26 -15.50 -21.15
N HIS A 39 -10.40 -16.36 -20.60
CA HIS A 39 -10.29 -17.75 -21.03
C HIS A 39 -11.61 -18.50 -20.83
N ALA A 40 -12.22 -18.40 -19.64
CA ALA A 40 -13.49 -19.05 -19.35
C ALA A 40 -14.62 -18.60 -20.29
N ALA A 41 -14.62 -17.34 -20.71
CA ALA A 41 -15.62 -16.79 -21.63
C ALA A 41 -15.37 -17.15 -23.10
N THR A 42 -14.11 -17.26 -23.53
CA THR A 42 -13.76 -17.37 -24.96
C THR A 42 -13.25 -18.75 -25.37
N GLY A 43 -12.73 -19.54 -24.43
CA GLY A 43 -11.99 -20.76 -24.70
C GLY A 43 -10.62 -20.54 -25.37
N ASP A 44 -10.18 -19.29 -25.61
CA ASP A 44 -8.90 -19.02 -26.26
C ASP A 44 -7.75 -19.32 -25.30
N ARG A 45 -6.88 -20.24 -25.72
CA ARG A 45 -5.70 -20.71 -25.00
C ARG A 45 -4.71 -19.57 -24.70
N ARG A 46 -4.59 -18.56 -25.57
CA ARG A 46 -3.67 -17.42 -25.38
C ARG A 46 -3.82 -16.71 -24.04
N TRP A 47 -5.04 -16.69 -23.49
CA TRP A 47 -5.30 -16.14 -22.17
C TRP A 47 -4.60 -16.91 -21.04
N GLY A 48 -4.49 -18.24 -21.14
CA GLY A 48 -3.75 -19.09 -20.19
C GLY A 48 -2.24 -18.82 -20.23
N GLU A 49 -1.66 -18.62 -21.42
CA GLU A 49 -0.27 -18.17 -21.57
C GLU A 49 -0.04 -16.80 -20.92
N ALA A 50 -0.94 -15.84 -21.18
CA ALA A 50 -0.88 -14.52 -20.55
C ALA A 50 -0.94 -14.61 -19.02
N THR A 51 -1.84 -15.45 -18.47
CA THR A 51 -1.92 -15.68 -17.02
C THR A 51 -0.58 -16.17 -16.46
N LYS A 52 0.11 -17.12 -17.11
CA LYS A 52 1.41 -17.63 -16.62
C LYS A 52 2.47 -16.53 -16.51
N TRP A 53 2.58 -15.68 -17.53
CA TRP A 53 3.52 -14.55 -17.51
C TRP A 53 3.17 -13.52 -16.45
N LEU A 54 1.89 -13.19 -16.28
CA LEU A 54 1.41 -12.29 -15.24
C LEU A 54 1.68 -12.84 -13.83
N LEU A 55 1.46 -14.13 -13.60
CA LEU A 55 1.80 -14.77 -12.33
C LEU A 55 3.30 -14.69 -12.04
N GLY A 56 4.15 -14.98 -13.03
CA GLY A 56 5.60 -14.88 -12.90
C GLY A 56 6.07 -13.46 -12.58
N ALA A 57 5.64 -12.47 -13.36
CA ALA A 57 5.98 -11.07 -13.14
C ALA A 57 5.47 -10.57 -11.78
N GLY A 58 4.23 -10.93 -11.42
CA GLY A 58 3.64 -10.60 -10.14
C GLY A 58 4.38 -11.19 -8.95
N LEU A 59 4.84 -12.44 -9.03
CA LEU A 59 5.64 -13.07 -7.98
C LEU A 59 7.01 -12.39 -7.82
N VAL A 60 7.70 -12.05 -8.91
CA VAL A 60 8.97 -11.31 -8.85
C VAL A 60 8.75 -9.94 -8.19
N GLY A 61 7.71 -9.21 -8.61
CA GLY A 61 7.35 -7.93 -7.99
C GLY A 61 6.98 -8.07 -6.51
N ALA A 62 6.23 -9.11 -6.15
CA ALA A 62 5.84 -9.41 -4.78
C ALA A 62 7.04 -9.69 -3.88
N LEU A 63 8.06 -10.41 -4.38
CA LEU A 63 9.30 -10.65 -3.63
C LEU A 63 10.06 -9.34 -3.35
N GLY A 64 10.16 -8.46 -4.35
CA GLY A 64 10.76 -7.13 -4.16
C GLY A 64 9.99 -6.26 -3.15
N ALA A 65 8.66 -6.22 -3.28
CA ALA A 65 7.80 -5.49 -2.35
C ALA A 65 7.87 -6.10 -0.93
N ALA A 66 7.92 -7.42 -0.80
CA ALA A 66 8.03 -8.11 0.48
C ALA A 66 9.39 -7.85 1.15
N ALA A 67 10.49 -7.85 0.40
CA ALA A 67 11.81 -7.55 0.93
C ALA A 67 11.86 -6.13 1.54
N THR A 68 11.43 -5.13 0.77
CA THR A 68 11.39 -3.73 1.21
C THR A 68 10.40 -3.50 2.34
N GLY A 69 9.21 -4.09 2.27
CA GLY A 69 8.18 -3.99 3.31
C GLY A 69 8.59 -4.69 4.61
N MET A 70 9.30 -5.82 4.54
CA MET A 70 9.83 -6.51 5.71
C MET A 70 10.95 -5.71 6.38
N THR A 71 11.82 -5.05 5.59
CA THR A 71 12.81 -4.11 6.14
C THR A 71 12.13 -2.97 6.92
N ASP A 72 11.05 -2.42 6.40
CA ASP A 72 10.27 -1.37 7.10
C ASP A 72 9.58 -1.89 8.36
N TYR A 73 8.96 -3.07 8.28
CA TYR A 73 8.27 -3.71 9.39
C TYR A 73 9.24 -4.06 10.54
N LEU A 74 10.42 -4.58 10.24
CA LEU A 74 11.43 -4.92 11.25
C LEU A 74 12.16 -3.68 11.79
N GLY A 75 12.23 -2.60 11.02
CA GLY A 75 12.94 -1.38 11.39
C GLY A 75 12.23 -0.50 12.44
N ASP A 76 10.93 -0.71 12.70
CA ASP A 76 10.17 0.08 13.67
C ASP A 76 9.25 -0.79 14.55
N GLU A 77 9.59 -0.91 15.83
CA GLU A 77 8.81 -1.64 16.83
C GLU A 77 7.37 -1.12 17.00
N ARG A 78 7.09 0.13 16.63
CA ARG A 78 5.73 0.68 16.67
C ARG A 78 4.86 0.06 15.59
N VAL A 79 5.43 -0.24 14.42
CA VAL A 79 4.72 -0.90 13.31
C VAL A 79 4.40 -2.34 13.67
N LYS A 80 5.33 -3.07 14.30
CA LYS A 80 5.14 -4.47 14.75
C LYS A 80 3.99 -4.64 15.75
N LYS A 81 3.71 -3.60 16.52
CA LYS A 81 2.61 -3.60 17.52
C LYS A 81 1.24 -3.34 16.90
N LEU A 82 1.16 -2.95 15.63
CA LEU A 82 -0.11 -2.71 14.94
C LEU A 82 -0.71 -4.03 14.46
N PRO A 83 -1.92 -4.42 14.91
CA PRO A 83 -2.58 -5.62 14.42
C PRO A 83 -2.78 -5.62 12.90
N SER A 84 -3.09 -4.45 12.32
CA SER A 84 -3.25 -4.26 10.88
C SER A 84 -1.95 -4.53 10.10
N ALA A 85 -0.78 -4.23 10.66
CA ALA A 85 0.51 -4.53 10.03
C ALA A 85 0.76 -6.04 9.97
N ASN A 86 0.46 -6.74 11.06
CA ASN A 86 0.63 -8.19 11.16
C ASN A 86 -0.35 -8.91 10.22
N GLN A 87 -1.61 -8.49 10.21
CA GLN A 87 -2.63 -9.02 9.30
C GLN A 87 -2.26 -8.77 7.84
N HIS A 88 -1.75 -7.58 7.52
CA HIS A 88 -1.31 -7.23 6.17
C HIS A 88 -0.15 -8.12 5.72
N MET A 89 0.87 -8.31 6.56
CA MET A 89 1.99 -9.21 6.28
C MET A 89 1.52 -10.64 6.02
N ILE A 90 0.66 -11.19 6.90
CA ILE A 90 0.13 -12.55 6.78
C ILE A 90 -0.69 -12.71 5.49
N ALA A 91 -1.56 -11.73 5.18
CA ALA A 91 -2.36 -11.74 3.96
C ALA A 91 -1.48 -11.75 2.70
N ASN A 92 -0.41 -10.96 2.66
CA ASN A 92 0.51 -10.95 1.52
C ASN A 92 1.34 -12.22 1.41
N LEU A 93 1.74 -12.83 2.53
CA LEU A 93 2.43 -14.12 2.51
C LEU A 93 1.50 -15.22 1.98
N ALA A 94 0.24 -15.23 2.41
CA ALA A 94 -0.77 -16.13 1.88
C ALA A 94 -1.01 -15.90 0.38
N LEU A 95 -1.09 -14.64 -0.07
CA LEU A 95 -1.21 -14.27 -1.48
C LEU A 95 -0.06 -14.83 -2.32
N VAL A 96 1.19 -14.66 -1.88
CA VAL A 96 2.37 -15.21 -2.56
C VAL A 96 2.28 -16.75 -2.61
N GLY A 97 1.89 -17.39 -1.51
CA GLY A 97 1.71 -18.85 -1.48
C GLY A 97 0.66 -19.36 -2.46
N VAL A 98 -0.53 -18.73 -2.49
CA VAL A 98 -1.61 -19.04 -3.43
C VAL A 98 -1.16 -18.86 -4.87
N GLN A 99 -0.50 -17.74 -5.20
CA GLN A 99 -0.06 -17.45 -6.56
C GLN A 99 1.11 -18.33 -7.01
N THR A 100 1.98 -18.73 -6.08
CA THR A 100 3.03 -19.73 -6.34
C THR A 100 2.41 -21.09 -6.66
N ALA A 101 1.40 -21.53 -5.89
CA ALA A 101 0.69 -22.76 -6.17
C ALA A 101 -0.06 -22.69 -7.52
N ASN A 102 -0.69 -21.55 -7.83
CA ASN A 102 -1.38 -21.31 -9.11
C ASN A 102 -0.41 -21.42 -10.29
N LEU A 103 0.75 -20.75 -10.21
CA LEU A 103 1.78 -20.84 -11.23
C LEU A 103 2.33 -22.27 -11.34
N GLY A 104 2.62 -22.92 -10.20
CA GLY A 104 3.10 -24.30 -10.15
C GLY A 104 2.16 -25.27 -10.85
N LEU A 105 0.84 -25.17 -10.58
CA LEU A 105 -0.19 -25.97 -11.20
C LEU A 105 -0.22 -25.82 -12.74
N ARG A 106 0.02 -24.60 -13.24
CA ARG A 106 0.06 -24.31 -14.69
C ARG A 106 1.35 -24.77 -15.34
N LEU A 107 2.47 -24.76 -14.62
CA LEU A 107 3.76 -25.22 -15.14
C LEU A 107 3.85 -26.75 -15.21
N THR A 108 3.18 -27.46 -14.29
CA THR A 108 3.16 -28.93 -14.27
C THR A 108 2.13 -29.53 -15.25
N ASN A 109 0.96 -28.91 -15.40
CA ASN A 109 -0.08 -29.38 -16.32
C ASN A 109 0.11 -28.87 -17.74
N ARG A 110 1.14 -29.37 -18.45
CA ARG A 110 1.47 -28.91 -19.81
C ARG A 110 0.41 -29.22 -20.88
N GLN A 111 -0.53 -30.12 -20.59
CA GLN A 111 -1.63 -30.50 -21.48
C GLN A 111 -2.78 -29.45 -21.46
N GLU A 112 -2.95 -28.75 -20.34
CA GLU A 112 -4.03 -27.79 -20.09
C GLU A 112 -3.45 -26.41 -19.76
N GLU A 113 -3.68 -25.42 -20.61
CA GLU A 113 -3.16 -24.07 -20.35
C GLU A 113 -3.88 -23.36 -19.19
N VAL A 114 -5.13 -23.77 -18.92
CA VAL A 114 -5.90 -23.34 -17.76
C VAL A 114 -6.41 -24.58 -17.04
N PRO A 115 -5.69 -25.07 -16.01
CA PRO A 115 -6.12 -26.21 -15.24
C PRO A 115 -7.39 -25.89 -14.46
N ALA A 116 -8.25 -26.88 -14.22
CA ALA A 116 -9.57 -26.69 -13.59
C ALA A 116 -9.57 -25.91 -12.26
N GLY A 117 -8.46 -25.93 -11.50
CA GLY A 117 -8.28 -25.16 -10.27
C GLY A 117 -7.69 -23.74 -10.43
N GLY A 118 -7.13 -23.40 -11.59
CA GLY A 118 -6.42 -22.14 -11.84
C GLY A 118 -7.27 -20.88 -11.63
N PRO A 119 -8.46 -20.78 -12.25
CA PRO A 119 -9.34 -19.62 -12.08
C PRO A 119 -9.80 -19.40 -10.62
N TRP A 120 -10.03 -20.47 -9.86
CA TRP A 120 -10.40 -20.38 -8.44
C TRP A 120 -9.26 -19.81 -7.59
N LEU A 121 -8.02 -20.23 -7.85
CA LEU A 121 -6.84 -19.68 -7.17
C LEU A 121 -6.64 -18.20 -7.52
N SER A 122 -6.83 -17.81 -8.79
CA SER A 122 -6.76 -16.41 -9.21
C SER A 122 -7.87 -15.55 -8.58
N GLY A 123 -9.08 -16.08 -8.47
CA GLY A 123 -10.20 -15.40 -7.79
C GLY A 123 -9.95 -15.23 -6.28
N LEU A 124 -9.45 -16.27 -5.61
CA LEU A 124 -9.02 -16.19 -4.22
C LEU A 124 -7.91 -15.15 -4.04
N ALA A 125 -6.91 -15.13 -4.93
CA ALA A 125 -5.84 -14.14 -4.92
C ALA A 125 -6.38 -12.71 -5.07
N ALA A 126 -7.33 -12.47 -5.98
CA ALA A 126 -7.96 -11.16 -6.15
C ALA A 126 -8.68 -10.69 -4.87
N ALA A 127 -9.37 -11.60 -4.17
CA ALA A 127 -10.00 -11.29 -2.89
C ALA A 127 -8.96 -10.95 -1.80
N ILE A 128 -7.86 -11.70 -1.73
CA ILE A 128 -6.76 -11.43 -0.80
C ILE A 128 -6.09 -10.08 -1.12
N VAL A 129 -5.89 -9.74 -2.39
CA VAL A 129 -5.37 -8.42 -2.82
C VAL A 129 -6.28 -7.30 -2.32
N GLY A 130 -7.60 -7.43 -2.45
CA GLY A 130 -8.56 -6.45 -1.96
C GLY A 130 -8.49 -6.26 -0.43
N TYR A 131 -8.46 -7.37 0.32
CA TYR A 131 -8.34 -7.34 1.78
C TYR A 131 -6.99 -6.76 2.24
N SER A 132 -5.89 -7.20 1.63
CA SER A 132 -4.55 -6.70 1.91
C SER A 132 -4.44 -5.21 1.61
N GLY A 133 -4.99 -4.75 0.48
CA GLY A 133 -5.04 -3.34 0.10
C GLY A 133 -5.80 -2.47 1.10
N TRP A 134 -6.91 -2.97 1.65
CA TRP A 134 -7.63 -2.29 2.73
C TRP A 134 -6.75 -2.08 3.96
N LEU A 135 -6.04 -3.13 4.41
CA LEU A 135 -5.13 -3.06 5.55
C LEU A 135 -3.95 -2.11 5.30
N GLY A 136 -3.39 -2.11 4.08
CA GLY A 136 -2.34 -1.18 3.68
C GLY A 136 -2.79 0.29 3.71
N GLY A 137 -4.05 0.53 3.30
CA GLY A 137 -4.71 1.82 3.44
C GLY A 137 -4.86 2.23 4.91
N GLU A 138 -5.28 1.31 5.78
CA GLU A 138 -5.37 1.58 7.23
C GLU A 138 -4.01 1.96 7.83
N LEU A 139 -2.93 1.27 7.47
CA LEU A 139 -1.57 1.58 7.91
C LEU A 139 -1.11 2.99 7.47
N THR A 140 -1.42 3.35 6.22
CA THR A 140 -0.99 4.64 5.66
C THR A 140 -1.85 5.78 6.21
N TYR A 141 -3.18 5.66 6.16
CA TYR A 141 -4.09 6.75 6.45
C TYR A 141 -4.41 6.92 7.94
N ARG A 142 -4.49 5.82 8.73
CA ARG A 142 -4.77 5.91 10.17
C ARG A 142 -3.51 5.92 11.02
N HIS A 143 -2.53 5.12 10.64
CA HIS A 143 -1.29 4.96 11.43
C HIS A 143 -0.10 5.75 10.88
N ARG A 144 -0.27 6.46 9.75
CA ARG A 144 0.75 7.32 9.12
C ARG A 144 2.07 6.60 8.85
N VAL A 145 2.04 5.29 8.65
CA VAL A 145 3.23 4.50 8.31
C VAL A 145 3.73 4.97 6.94
N ALA A 146 5.03 5.26 6.85
CA ALA A 146 5.70 5.76 5.65
C ALA A 146 5.20 7.14 5.14
N VAL A 147 4.50 7.91 5.97
CA VAL A 147 4.09 9.29 5.66
C VAL A 147 5.13 10.26 6.20
N GLN A 148 5.80 10.98 5.30
CA GLN A 148 6.72 12.05 5.66
C GLN A 148 5.95 13.27 6.17
N GLU A 149 6.40 13.84 7.28
CA GLU A 149 5.96 15.17 7.71
C GLU A 149 6.81 16.20 6.95
N THR A 150 6.17 17.10 6.20
CA THR A 150 6.85 18.28 5.66
C THR A 150 7.28 19.14 6.84
N ARG A 151 8.59 19.32 7.00
CA ARG A 151 9.15 20.08 8.12
C ARG A 151 9.16 21.58 7.82
N ASP A 152 8.13 22.10 7.15
CA ASP A 152 8.11 23.46 6.60
C ASP A 152 6.80 24.21 6.89
N GLU A 153 6.28 24.22 8.13
CA GLU A 153 5.30 25.24 8.55
C GLU A 153 5.09 25.35 10.08
N TYR A 154 6.14 25.24 10.89
CA TYR A 154 6.02 25.61 12.32
C TYR A 154 7.28 26.23 12.93
N SER A 155 8.32 26.46 12.13
CA SER A 155 9.53 27.17 12.57
C SER A 155 9.45 28.69 12.37
N GLY A 156 8.32 29.21 11.87
CA GLY A 156 8.11 30.65 11.64
C GLY A 156 7.44 31.39 12.78
N TYR A 157 6.98 30.68 13.83
CA TYR A 157 6.52 31.30 15.07
C TYR A 157 7.63 31.17 16.12
N ASP A 158 8.83 31.58 15.73
CA ASP A 158 9.86 31.94 16.70
C ASP A 158 9.42 33.28 17.28
N ASP A 159 8.94 33.20 18.50
CA ASP A 159 8.58 34.22 19.46
C ASP A 159 9.80 35.09 19.81
N GLY A 160 10.32 35.75 18.78
CA GLY A 160 11.50 36.61 18.83
C GLY A 160 11.18 38.10 18.99
N HIS A 161 10.11 38.50 19.70
CA HIS A 161 9.91 39.91 20.07
C HIS A 161 9.15 40.07 21.39
N ALA A 162 9.83 39.83 22.51
CA ALA A 162 9.46 40.39 23.80
C ALA A 162 10.42 41.53 24.17
N GLU A 163 10.61 42.51 23.29
CA GLU A 163 11.11 43.83 23.69
C GLU A 163 10.37 44.93 22.91
N GLY A 164 9.77 45.85 23.69
CA GLY A 164 9.55 47.23 23.24
C GLY A 164 8.24 47.52 22.47
N GLY A 165 7.22 47.92 23.23
CA GLY A 165 6.33 49.03 22.88
C GLY A 165 5.50 48.96 21.60
N LEU A 166 4.19 48.82 21.74
CA LEU A 166 3.17 49.77 21.26
C LEU A 166 1.78 49.20 21.58
N GLY A 167 1.01 49.97 22.35
CA GLY A 167 -0.32 49.60 22.80
C GLY A 167 -1.31 49.52 21.64
N VAL A 168 -2.11 48.46 21.64
CA VAL A 168 -3.34 48.38 20.84
C VAL A 168 -4.52 48.34 21.82
N PRO A 169 -5.41 49.35 21.82
CA PRO A 169 -6.55 49.36 22.74
C PRO A 169 -7.56 48.28 22.36
N ARG A 170 -8.01 47.56 23.37
CA ARG A 170 -9.03 46.52 23.30
C ARG A 170 -10.42 47.17 23.25
N GLY A 171 -11.09 47.04 22.10
CA GLY A 171 -12.54 47.01 21.98
C GLY A 171 -13.26 48.35 21.91
N GLU A 172 -13.48 48.88 20.71
CA GLU A 172 -14.51 49.90 20.46
C GLU A 172 -14.92 50.05 18.98
N VAL A 173 -15.00 48.96 18.20
CA VAL A 173 -15.43 49.02 16.77
C VAL A 173 -16.73 48.24 16.50
N LEU A 174 -17.69 48.28 17.43
CA LEU A 174 -18.96 47.56 17.26
C LEU A 174 -20.22 48.33 17.70
N LYS A 175 -20.18 49.67 17.80
CA LYS A 175 -21.38 50.45 18.17
C LYS A 175 -21.77 51.62 17.25
N GLU A 176 -21.14 51.83 16.10
CA GLU A 176 -21.49 52.95 15.22
C GLU A 176 -22.07 52.54 13.86
N LYS A 177 -22.85 51.45 13.81
CA LYS A 177 -23.61 51.04 12.61
C LYS A 177 -25.10 50.72 12.82
N MET A 178 -25.69 51.06 13.97
CA MET A 178 -27.10 50.75 14.27
C MET A 178 -27.78 51.86 15.08
N ALA A 179 -27.81 53.09 14.54
CA ALA A 179 -28.73 54.15 14.97
C ALA A 179 -28.90 55.19 13.84
N GLU A 180 -29.50 54.75 12.73
CA GLU A 180 -30.63 55.47 12.15
C GLU A 180 -31.90 55.08 12.92
#